data_AF-A0A8P0P2H0-F1
#
_entry.id   AF-A0A8P0P2H0-F1
#
_cell.length_a   1.000
_cell.length_b   1.000
_cell.length_c   1.000
_cell.angle_alpha   90.00
_cell.angle_beta   90.00
_cell.angle_gamma   90.00
#
_symmetry.space_group_name_H-M   'P 1'
#
loop_
_entity.id
_entity.type
_entity.pdbx_description
1 polymer ?
#
loop_
_entity_poly.entity_id
_entity_poly.type
_entity_poly.pdbx_seq_one_letter_code
_entity_poly.pdbx_strand_id
1 'polypeptide(L)'
;MFAKAFRVKSNTAIKGSDRRRLRADVAAAFPGLGTDQVSVLVPGKEELNTVKLYAHRGDAVTVYVSGGNPILFELEKNLYPTVYTLWSYPDLLPTFTTWPLVLEKLVGGADLMLPGLVVPPAGLPQVQKGDLCAITLVGNRRSGDKSSLPSIAPLALDSPDLEKEESITADPAMQEDLRCLTLEGEDENGEAQQQMCGRKSLSEASEDSNSRGLNPDPTDSRTLQEQMDELLQRCFLHALKCQVKKADLPLLTSIFLGNHMFSCCPKGRQLDIKKSSYRKLSKFLQQMQQEQIVQVEELSKGVESIVAVDWKHPRITSFVIPEPSPTSQTIQEGSREQPYHPPDIKSLYCVPANMTLLFQESGHKKGSILEGGEVRTIIINYAKKNDLVDANNKNLVKLDPILCDCILEKNEQHTVMKLPWDSLLTRCFEKLQPAYQVSFPGQEPIVKKGKICPIDISLAQRASNKKVTVVRNLEPYGLDPCSVASILQQRCQASTTVTPAPGAKDSLQVQIQGNQVHHLSRLLLEEYRLPRKYIQGLEKAPKPAKKK
;
A
#
# COMPACT_ATOMS: atom_id res chain seq x y z
N MET A 1 21.97 0.01 -12.66
CA MET A 1 22.05 1.33 -11.97
C MET A 1 21.39 1.29 -10.60
N PHE A 2 20.07 1.08 -10.50
CA PHE A 2 19.30 1.12 -9.25
C PHE A 2 19.03 -0.27 -8.63
N ALA A 3 19.92 -1.24 -8.85
CA ALA A 3 19.77 -2.60 -8.33
C ALA A 3 20.02 -2.70 -6.80
N LYS A 4 20.67 -1.70 -6.21
CA LYS A 4 20.91 -1.59 -4.77
C LYS A 4 20.30 -0.30 -4.25
N ALA A 5 19.89 -0.30 -2.99
CA ALA A 5 19.42 0.89 -2.29
C ALA A 5 20.44 2.03 -2.40
N PHE A 6 19.94 3.22 -2.72
CA PHE A 6 20.72 4.44 -2.90
C PHE A 6 20.34 5.48 -1.83
N ARG A 7 21.17 6.51 -1.65
CA ARG A 7 20.89 7.58 -0.70
C ARG A 7 20.64 8.89 -1.43
N VAL A 8 19.62 9.62 -0.97
CA VAL A 8 19.36 10.98 -1.41
C VAL A 8 20.34 11.91 -0.71
N LYS A 9 21.11 12.69 -1.47
CA LYS A 9 22.06 13.68 -0.93
C LYS A 9 21.38 15.02 -0.68
N SER A 10 20.58 15.48 -1.64
CA SER A 10 19.95 16.80 -1.60
C SER A 10 18.74 16.83 -2.52
N ASN A 11 17.73 17.58 -2.12
CA ASN A 11 16.61 17.97 -2.97
C ASN A 11 16.65 19.49 -3.15
N THR A 12 16.61 19.97 -4.39
CA THR A 12 16.72 21.40 -4.71
C THR A 12 15.71 21.79 -5.77
N ALA A 13 14.91 22.84 -5.51
CA ALA A 13 13.99 23.39 -6.50
C ALA A 13 14.75 23.95 -7.72
N ILE A 14 14.27 23.63 -8.92
CA ILE A 14 14.92 24.06 -10.16
C ILE A 14 14.68 25.55 -10.40
N LYS A 15 15.71 26.27 -10.87
CA LYS A 15 15.57 27.66 -11.31
C LYS A 15 14.96 27.73 -12.70
N GLY A 16 14.32 28.86 -13.03
CA GLY A 16 13.69 29.07 -14.34
C GLY A 16 14.64 28.93 -15.54
N SER A 17 15.92 29.30 -15.38
CA SER A 17 16.96 29.13 -16.40
C SER A 17 17.24 27.65 -16.69
N ASP A 18 17.49 26.88 -15.63
CA ASP A 18 17.86 25.46 -15.70
C ASP A 18 16.69 24.63 -16.21
N ARG A 19 15.48 25.08 -15.88
CA ARG A 19 14.24 24.51 -16.37
C ARG A 19 14.04 24.69 -17.87
N ARG A 20 14.36 25.88 -18.40
CA ARG A 20 14.32 26.13 -19.85
C ARG A 20 15.37 25.29 -20.56
N ARG A 21 16.56 25.13 -19.96
CA ARG A 21 17.61 24.24 -20.45
C ARG A 21 17.14 22.77 -20.46
N LEU A 22 16.57 22.27 -19.37
CA LEU A 22 16.05 20.90 -19.30
C LEU A 22 15.01 20.62 -20.39
N ARG A 23 14.10 21.56 -20.67
CA ARG A 23 13.15 21.39 -21.79
C ARG A 23 13.83 21.32 -23.15
N ALA A 24 14.88 22.10 -23.37
CA ALA A 24 15.65 22.04 -24.60
C ALA A 24 16.40 20.71 -24.73
N ASP A 25 17.01 20.24 -23.63
CA ASP A 25 17.74 18.98 -23.59
C ASP A 25 16.79 17.77 -23.79
N VAL A 26 15.58 17.80 -23.23
CA VAL A 26 14.54 16.79 -23.46
C VAL A 26 14.04 16.80 -24.90
N ALA A 27 13.81 17.98 -25.48
CA ALA A 27 13.39 18.08 -26.88
C ALA A 27 14.49 17.62 -27.85
N ALA A 28 15.77 17.81 -27.49
CA ALA A 28 16.90 17.32 -28.27
C ALA A 28 17.10 15.80 -28.14
N ALA A 29 16.94 15.25 -26.93
CA ALA A 29 17.12 13.83 -26.65
C ALA A 29 15.97 12.96 -27.20
N PHE A 30 14.75 13.50 -27.24
CA PHE A 30 13.55 12.76 -27.66
C PHE A 30 12.81 13.48 -28.79
N PRO A 31 13.22 13.32 -30.06
CA PRO A 31 12.62 14.02 -31.19
C PRO A 31 11.17 13.60 -31.49
N GLY A 32 10.71 12.46 -30.95
CA GLY A 32 9.31 12.00 -31.06
C GLY A 32 8.31 12.76 -30.16
N LEU A 33 8.80 13.59 -29.23
CA LEU A 33 7.97 14.38 -28.32
C LEU A 33 7.55 15.70 -28.98
N GLY A 34 6.24 15.87 -29.19
CA GLY A 34 5.67 17.17 -29.54
C GLY A 34 5.88 18.21 -28.44
N THR A 35 5.93 19.49 -28.79
CA THR A 35 6.15 20.61 -27.84
C THR A 35 5.08 20.66 -26.73
N ASP A 36 3.87 20.20 -27.03
CA ASP A 36 2.77 20.10 -26.07
C ASP A 36 3.03 19.04 -25.00
N GLN A 37 3.59 17.90 -25.39
CA GLN A 37 3.90 16.78 -24.49
C GLN A 37 5.10 17.09 -23.60
N VAL A 38 6.10 17.84 -24.10
CA VAL A 38 7.19 18.38 -23.25
C VAL A 38 6.66 19.38 -22.22
N SER A 39 5.63 20.15 -22.59
CA SER A 39 4.98 21.09 -21.67
C SER A 39 4.13 20.38 -20.61
N VAL A 40 3.59 19.20 -20.92
CA VAL A 40 2.92 18.32 -19.93
C VAL A 40 3.94 17.60 -19.05
N LEU A 41 5.10 17.21 -19.59
CA LEU A 41 6.14 16.53 -18.83
C LEU A 41 6.90 17.48 -17.90
N VAL A 42 7.09 18.74 -18.30
CA VAL A 42 7.81 19.77 -17.54
C VAL A 42 6.94 21.04 -17.38
N PRO A 43 5.89 21.01 -16.51
CA PRO A 43 4.73 21.92 -16.57
C PRO A 43 4.98 23.32 -16.06
N GLY A 44 4.94 24.34 -16.92
CA GLY A 44 5.35 25.76 -16.68
C GLY A 44 5.13 26.37 -15.29
N LYS A 45 4.06 25.97 -14.61
CA LYS A 45 3.63 26.55 -13.33
C LYS A 45 3.85 25.65 -12.11
N GLU A 46 4.19 24.38 -12.31
CA GLU A 46 4.38 23.41 -11.23
C GLU A 46 5.80 23.44 -10.65
N GLU A 47 5.91 23.07 -9.39
CA GLU A 47 7.17 22.89 -8.68
C GLU A 47 7.93 21.70 -9.25
N LEU A 48 9.12 21.98 -9.80
CA LEU A 48 10.02 20.98 -10.34
C LEU A 48 11.28 20.94 -9.48
N ASN A 49 11.61 19.76 -9.01
CA ASN A 49 12.68 19.51 -8.07
C ASN A 49 13.77 18.65 -8.71
N THR A 50 15.01 18.98 -8.39
CA THR A 50 16.20 18.24 -8.79
C THR A 50 16.75 17.53 -7.57
N VAL A 51 16.65 16.20 -7.57
CA VAL A 51 17.10 15.31 -6.50
C VAL A 51 18.44 14.71 -6.87
N LYS A 52 19.49 15.00 -6.10
CA LYS A 52 20.82 14.41 -6.31
C LYS A 52 20.95 13.15 -5.45
N LEU A 53 21.27 12.04 -6.11
CA LEU A 53 21.44 10.73 -5.52
C LEU A 53 22.91 10.30 -5.61
N TYR A 54 23.36 9.54 -4.62
CA TYR A 54 24.56 8.73 -4.75
C TYR A 54 24.17 7.27 -4.84
N ALA A 55 24.53 6.64 -5.96
CA ALA A 55 24.45 5.21 -6.10
C ALA A 55 25.41 4.52 -5.13
N HIS A 56 25.18 3.24 -4.84
CA HIS A 56 26.07 2.45 -3.97
C HIS A 56 27.53 2.43 -4.48
N ARG A 57 27.75 2.61 -5.79
CA ARG A 57 29.10 2.66 -6.39
C ARG A 57 29.77 4.04 -6.29
N GLY A 58 29.08 5.04 -5.72
CA GLY A 58 29.57 6.42 -5.61
C GLY A 58 29.15 7.32 -6.77
N ASP A 59 28.45 6.78 -7.78
CA ASP A 59 28.02 7.54 -8.95
C ASP A 59 26.96 8.58 -8.57
N ALA A 60 27.18 9.82 -9.01
CA ALA A 60 26.24 10.91 -8.79
C ALA A 60 25.16 10.88 -9.88
N VAL A 61 23.92 10.62 -9.48
CA VAL A 61 22.75 10.59 -10.38
C VAL A 61 21.84 11.76 -10.05
N THR A 62 21.34 12.46 -11.06
CA THR A 62 20.41 13.58 -10.88
C THR A 62 19.03 13.17 -11.34
N VAL A 63 18.03 13.18 -10.47
CA VAL A 63 16.64 12.81 -10.80
C VAL A 63 15.77 14.06 -10.80
N TYR A 64 15.00 14.26 -11.86
CA TYR A 64 14.03 15.34 -12.01
C TYR A 64 12.64 14.87 -11.58
N VAL A 65 12.04 15.59 -10.64
CA VAL A 65 10.77 15.24 -9.98
C VAL A 65 9.77 16.38 -10.14
N SER A 66 8.57 16.11 -10.65
CA SER A 66 7.45 17.08 -10.72
C SER A 66 6.29 16.59 -9.88
N GLY A 67 5.79 17.42 -8.96
CA GLY A 67 4.64 17.08 -8.12
C GLY A 67 4.82 15.77 -7.33
N GLY A 68 6.06 15.43 -6.95
CA GLY A 68 6.40 14.18 -6.25
C GLY A 68 6.69 12.98 -7.17
N ASN A 69 6.42 13.06 -8.47
CA ASN A 69 6.65 11.95 -9.41
C ASN A 69 8.01 12.08 -10.10
N PRO A 70 8.87 11.04 -10.10
CA PRO A 70 10.14 11.06 -10.81
C PRO A 70 9.93 10.88 -12.32
N ILE A 71 10.40 11.85 -13.10
CA ILE A 71 10.14 11.94 -14.54
C ILE A 71 11.31 11.40 -15.35
N LEU A 72 12.49 11.98 -15.12
CA LEU A 72 13.72 11.75 -15.86
C LEU A 72 14.86 11.65 -14.87
N PHE A 73 15.92 10.94 -15.24
CA PHE A 73 17.18 10.96 -14.51
C PHE A 73 18.35 11.16 -15.47
N GLU A 74 19.38 11.85 -14.99
CA GLU A 74 20.59 12.17 -15.72
C GLU A 74 21.77 11.43 -15.10
N LEU A 75 22.51 10.72 -15.95
CA LEU A 75 23.79 10.10 -15.61
C LEU A 75 24.79 10.46 -16.71
N GLU A 76 25.98 10.95 -16.34
CA GLU A 76 27.06 11.28 -17.28
C GLU A 76 26.62 12.20 -18.44
N LYS A 77 25.68 13.13 -18.17
CA LYS A 77 25.05 14.07 -19.13
C LYS A 77 24.05 13.46 -20.11
N ASN A 78 23.72 12.18 -19.98
CA ASN A 78 22.67 11.54 -20.76
C ASN A 78 21.36 11.51 -19.96
N LEU A 79 20.25 11.91 -20.59
CA LEU A 79 18.92 11.92 -19.99
C LEU A 79 18.19 10.60 -20.27
N TYR A 80 17.69 9.97 -19.22
CA TYR A 80 16.94 8.73 -19.27
C TYR A 80 15.53 8.96 -18.71
N PRO A 81 14.47 8.50 -19.38
CA PRO A 81 13.12 8.54 -18.81
C PRO A 81 13.01 7.54 -17.65
N THR A 82 12.14 7.79 -16.69
CA THR A 82 11.74 6.74 -15.75
C THR A 82 10.80 5.76 -16.44
N VAL A 83 10.74 4.55 -15.91
CA VAL A 83 9.81 3.51 -16.39
C VAL A 83 8.36 3.98 -16.30
N TYR A 84 8.01 4.78 -15.29
CA TYR A 84 6.67 5.36 -15.15
C TYR A 84 6.34 6.37 -16.26
N THR A 85 7.31 7.23 -16.59
CA THR A 85 7.19 8.16 -17.73
C THR A 85 7.03 7.40 -19.04
N LEU A 86 7.84 6.37 -19.26
CA LEU A 86 7.77 5.53 -20.46
C LEU A 86 6.46 4.72 -20.53
N TRP A 87 5.89 4.34 -19.39
CA TRP A 87 4.58 3.67 -19.35
C TRP A 87 3.44 4.61 -19.77
N SER A 88 3.54 5.89 -19.39
CA SER A 88 2.60 6.93 -19.82
C SER A 88 2.78 7.30 -21.30
N TYR A 89 4.03 7.35 -21.77
CA TYR A 89 4.41 7.72 -23.13
C TYR A 89 5.32 6.63 -23.75
N PRO A 90 4.74 5.52 -24.24
CA PRO A 90 5.51 4.39 -24.76
C PRO A 90 6.24 4.70 -26.08
N ASP A 91 5.75 5.68 -26.83
CA ASP A 91 6.31 6.07 -28.14
C ASP A 91 7.59 6.93 -28.02
N LEU A 92 8.11 7.11 -26.80
CA LEU A 92 9.27 7.94 -26.52
C LEU A 92 10.59 7.29 -26.96
N LEU A 93 10.67 5.96 -26.93
CA LEU A 93 11.87 5.19 -27.25
C LEU A 93 11.55 4.03 -28.21
N PRO A 94 12.51 3.63 -29.08
CA PRO A 94 12.44 2.38 -29.82
C PRO A 94 12.21 1.19 -28.89
N THR A 95 11.32 0.27 -29.28
CA THR A 95 10.94 -0.89 -28.46
C THR A 95 11.57 -2.19 -28.99
N PHE A 96 12.18 -2.95 -28.08
CA PHE A 96 12.63 -4.31 -28.33
C PHE A 96 11.73 -5.30 -27.59
N THR A 97 11.39 -6.41 -28.22
CA THR A 97 10.54 -7.45 -27.61
C THR A 97 11.38 -8.64 -27.17
N THR A 98 11.14 -9.15 -25.96
CA THR A 98 11.89 -10.27 -25.36
C THR A 98 10.95 -11.38 -24.88
N TRP A 99 11.53 -12.57 -24.67
CA TRP A 99 10.81 -13.73 -24.14
C TRP A 99 10.53 -13.61 -22.63
N PRO A 100 9.42 -14.19 -22.13
CA PRO A 100 9.08 -14.16 -20.70
C PRO A 100 10.17 -14.73 -19.78
N LEU A 101 10.89 -15.77 -20.22
CA LEU A 101 11.97 -16.39 -19.43
C LEU A 101 13.12 -15.41 -19.12
N VAL A 102 13.30 -14.39 -19.95
CA VAL A 102 14.34 -13.37 -19.80
C VAL A 102 13.91 -12.31 -18.78
N LEU A 103 12.61 -12.11 -18.55
CA LEU A 103 12.10 -11.10 -17.62
C LEU A 103 12.61 -11.30 -16.20
N GLU A 104 12.60 -12.54 -15.68
CA GLU A 104 13.10 -12.82 -14.32
C GLU A 104 14.55 -12.37 -14.14
N LYS A 105 15.36 -12.48 -15.20
CA LYS A 105 16.76 -12.04 -15.18
C LYS A 105 16.89 -10.53 -15.33
N LEU A 106 16.09 -9.91 -16.19
CA LEU A 106 16.06 -8.46 -16.40
C LEU A 106 15.58 -7.70 -15.16
N VAL A 107 14.57 -8.21 -14.46
CA VAL A 107 14.08 -7.64 -13.20
C VAL A 107 15.17 -7.72 -12.12
N GLY A 108 16.01 -8.76 -12.16
CA GLY A 108 17.23 -8.85 -11.34
C GLY A 108 18.34 -7.87 -11.73
N GLY A 109 18.14 -7.05 -12.75
CA GLY A 109 19.12 -6.07 -13.24
C GLY A 109 20.23 -6.67 -14.11
N ALA A 110 20.03 -7.86 -14.67
CA ALA A 110 20.94 -8.45 -15.65
C ALA A 110 20.81 -7.76 -17.02
N ASP A 111 21.89 -7.77 -17.80
CA ASP A 111 21.90 -7.22 -19.16
C ASP A 111 21.15 -8.12 -20.14
N LEU A 112 20.49 -7.51 -21.13
CA LEU A 112 19.78 -8.24 -22.17
C LEU A 112 20.78 -8.79 -23.21
N MET A 113 20.87 -10.12 -23.29
CA MET A 113 21.68 -10.78 -24.32
C MET A 113 20.89 -10.97 -25.63
N LEU A 114 21.61 -10.98 -26.76
CA LEU A 114 21.02 -11.14 -28.10
C LEU A 114 20.06 -12.33 -28.26
N PRO A 115 20.33 -13.55 -27.72
CA PRO A 115 19.40 -14.68 -27.84
C PRO A 115 18.05 -14.45 -27.15
N GLY A 116 17.97 -13.47 -26.23
CA GLY A 116 16.75 -13.12 -25.51
C GLY A 116 15.78 -12.25 -26.32
N LEU A 117 16.22 -11.69 -27.45
CA LEU A 117 15.37 -10.87 -28.31
C LEU A 117 14.48 -11.73 -29.22
N VAL A 118 13.23 -11.31 -29.32
CA VAL A 118 12.28 -11.81 -30.30
C VAL A 118 12.36 -10.89 -31.50
N VAL A 119 12.77 -11.43 -32.64
CA VAL A 119 12.80 -10.69 -33.91
C VAL A 119 11.39 -10.71 -34.50
N PRO A 120 10.68 -9.56 -34.60
CA PRO A 120 9.38 -9.51 -35.24
C PRO A 120 9.52 -9.82 -36.75
N PRO A 121 8.45 -10.26 -37.43
CA PRO A 121 8.47 -10.46 -38.88
C PRO A 121 8.86 -9.20 -39.69
N ALA A 122 8.63 -8.01 -39.11
CA ALA A 122 8.98 -6.71 -39.67
C ALA A 122 10.47 -6.32 -39.47
N GLY A 123 11.27 -7.16 -38.80
CA GLY A 123 12.65 -6.86 -38.43
C GLY A 123 12.77 -6.11 -37.09
N LEU A 124 13.99 -6.03 -36.58
CA LEU A 124 14.31 -5.22 -35.41
C LEU A 124 14.35 -3.73 -35.79
N PRO A 125 13.97 -2.81 -34.89
CA PRO A 125 14.11 -1.38 -35.16
C PRO A 125 15.57 -1.04 -35.44
N GLN A 126 15.80 -0.14 -36.41
CA GLN A 126 17.15 0.32 -36.76
C GLN A 126 17.61 1.32 -35.69
N VAL A 127 18.55 0.89 -34.86
CA VAL A 127 19.05 1.65 -33.69
C VAL A 127 20.58 1.59 -33.67
N GLN A 128 21.26 2.66 -33.26
CA GLN A 128 22.73 2.74 -33.18
C GLN A 128 23.24 2.34 -31.79
N LYS A 129 24.54 1.99 -31.69
CA LYS A 129 25.19 1.73 -30.40
C LYS A 129 25.16 2.99 -29.55
N GLY A 130 24.61 2.90 -28.34
CA GLY A 130 24.47 4.03 -27.41
C GLY A 130 23.09 4.70 -27.42
N ASP A 131 22.21 4.37 -28.37
CA ASP A 131 20.84 4.86 -28.36
C ASP A 131 20.02 4.21 -27.23
N LEU A 132 19.06 4.97 -26.70
CA LEU A 132 18.16 4.51 -25.65
C LEU A 132 17.04 3.66 -26.24
N CYS A 133 16.70 2.57 -25.54
CA CYS A 133 15.64 1.69 -25.96
C CYS A 133 14.77 1.20 -24.79
N ALA A 134 13.54 0.85 -25.13
CA ALA A 134 12.54 0.30 -24.23
C ALA A 134 12.44 -1.21 -24.44
N ILE A 135 12.45 -2.00 -23.37
CA ILE A 135 12.28 -3.46 -23.44
C ILE A 135 10.83 -3.82 -23.09
N THR A 136 10.22 -4.64 -23.94
CA THR A 136 8.83 -5.12 -23.85
C THR A 136 8.78 -6.64 -23.92
N LEU A 137 7.73 -7.28 -23.39
CA LEU A 137 7.55 -8.73 -23.48
C LEU A 137 6.61 -9.14 -24.62
N VAL A 138 6.86 -10.33 -25.18
CA VAL A 138 5.87 -11.01 -26.05
C VAL A 138 4.58 -11.25 -25.25
N GLY A 139 3.45 -10.80 -25.80
CA GLY A 139 2.13 -10.94 -25.17
C GLY A 139 1.71 -9.77 -24.28
N ASN A 140 2.59 -8.79 -24.01
CA ASN A 140 2.29 -7.68 -23.11
C ASN A 140 1.70 -6.44 -23.83
N ARG A 141 1.09 -6.63 -25.01
CA ARG A 141 0.42 -5.53 -25.73
C ARG A 141 -0.98 -5.33 -25.16
N ARG A 142 -1.14 -4.26 -24.36
CA ARG A 142 -2.42 -3.61 -23.96
C ARG A 142 -3.68 -4.43 -24.29
N SER A 143 -3.92 -5.47 -23.49
CA SER A 143 -5.23 -6.10 -23.35
C SER A 143 -5.45 -6.35 -21.87
N GLY A 144 -6.08 -5.38 -21.19
CA GLY A 144 -6.84 -5.58 -19.95
C GLY A 144 -6.10 -5.95 -18.66
N ASP A 145 -4.94 -6.61 -18.69
CA ASP A 145 -4.35 -7.20 -17.50
C ASP A 145 -3.14 -6.42 -16.97
N LYS A 146 -3.20 -6.12 -15.67
CA LYS A 146 -2.25 -5.35 -14.89
C LYS A 146 -0.94 -6.14 -14.63
N SER A 147 -0.21 -6.56 -15.66
CA SER A 147 1.05 -7.29 -15.44
C SER A 147 2.25 -6.73 -16.20
N SER A 148 3.18 -6.18 -15.41
CA SER A 148 4.62 -5.98 -15.66
C SER A 148 5.09 -4.81 -16.55
N LEU A 149 6.15 -4.16 -16.05
CA LEU A 149 6.69 -2.86 -16.46
C LEU A 149 7.78 -2.99 -17.55
N PRO A 150 7.90 -2.02 -18.48
CA PRO A 150 9.03 -1.97 -19.41
C PRO A 150 10.34 -1.66 -18.66
N SER A 151 11.43 -2.30 -19.05
CA SER A 151 12.79 -1.97 -18.55
C SER A 151 13.52 -1.06 -19.55
N ILE A 152 14.43 -0.23 -19.06
CA ILE A 152 15.24 0.68 -19.89
C ILE A 152 16.68 0.21 -19.83
N ALA A 153 17.29 -0.01 -21.00
CA ALA A 153 18.69 -0.41 -21.12
C ALA A 153 19.39 0.37 -22.25
N PRO A 154 20.64 0.82 -22.06
CA PRO A 154 21.51 1.24 -23.15
C PRO A 154 21.92 0.01 -23.98
N LEU A 155 21.97 0.14 -25.31
CA LEU A 155 22.45 -0.94 -26.17
C LEU A 155 23.98 -1.07 -26.10
N ALA A 156 24.47 -2.15 -25.50
CA ALA A 156 25.87 -2.57 -25.56
C ALA A 156 26.02 -3.74 -26.55
N LEU A 157 26.54 -3.45 -27.74
CA LEU A 157 27.02 -4.47 -28.68
C LEU A 157 28.55 -4.48 -28.61
N ASP A 158 29.13 -5.53 -28.06
CA ASP A 158 30.56 -5.81 -28.18
C ASP A 158 30.77 -6.97 -29.17
N SER A 159 31.71 -6.76 -30.08
CA SER A 159 32.19 -7.74 -31.07
C SER A 159 32.98 -8.87 -30.39
N PRO A 160 33.05 -10.07 -30.98
CA PRO A 160 33.52 -11.25 -30.28
C PRO A 160 35.05 -11.32 -30.28
N ASP A 161 35.63 -11.59 -29.11
CA ASP A 161 36.92 -12.30 -29.00
C ASP A 161 36.89 -13.23 -27.78
N LEU A 162 37.49 -14.41 -27.97
CA LEU A 162 37.34 -15.65 -27.22
C LEU A 162 37.98 -15.67 -25.81
N GLU A 163 37.36 -16.51 -24.95
CA GLU A 163 37.92 -17.33 -23.86
C GLU A 163 38.47 -16.68 -22.58
N LYS A 164 37.73 -16.85 -21.47
CA LYS A 164 38.07 -17.79 -20.37
C LYS A 164 37.01 -17.83 -19.27
N GLU A 165 36.80 -19.02 -18.73
CA GLU A 165 35.94 -19.36 -17.59
C GLU A 165 36.36 -18.63 -16.30
N GLU A 166 35.39 -18.33 -15.43
CA GLU A 166 35.38 -18.90 -14.07
C GLU A 166 34.03 -18.68 -13.36
N SER A 167 33.59 -19.75 -12.69
CA SER A 167 32.36 -19.86 -11.89
C SER A 167 32.50 -19.22 -10.52
N ILE A 168 31.51 -18.43 -10.06
CA ILE A 168 31.26 -18.21 -8.62
C ILE A 168 29.76 -18.13 -8.32
N THR A 169 29.35 -18.96 -7.36
CA THR A 169 28.06 -19.04 -6.67
C THR A 169 27.74 -17.82 -5.80
N ALA A 170 26.49 -17.34 -5.77
CA ALA A 170 25.74 -17.02 -4.52
C ALA A 170 24.35 -16.39 -4.74
N ASP A 171 23.37 -17.01 -4.09
CA ASP A 171 22.14 -16.55 -3.39
C ASP A 171 21.20 -15.45 -3.92
N PRO A 172 19.86 -15.69 -3.86
CA PRO A 172 18.83 -14.75 -4.27
C PRO A 172 18.30 -13.94 -3.07
N ALA A 173 18.33 -12.61 -3.15
CA ALA A 173 17.43 -11.74 -2.39
C ALA A 173 17.56 -10.28 -2.87
N MET A 174 16.44 -9.56 -2.73
CA MET A 174 16.26 -8.11 -2.73
C MET A 174 15.62 -7.56 -4.01
N GLN A 175 14.35 -7.20 -3.81
CA GLN A 175 13.39 -6.63 -4.74
C GLN A 175 13.17 -5.16 -4.36
N GLU A 176 13.15 -4.32 -5.39
CA GLU A 176 12.46 -3.02 -5.54
C GLU A 176 12.74 -1.88 -4.57
N ASP A 177 13.26 -0.76 -5.09
CA ASP A 177 13.29 0.50 -4.33
C ASP A 177 13.12 1.79 -5.17
N LEU A 178 12.57 1.68 -6.39
CA LEU A 178 12.06 2.87 -7.11
C LEU A 178 10.64 3.26 -6.67
N ARG A 179 10.12 2.61 -5.63
CA ARG A 179 8.73 2.77 -5.16
C ARG A 179 8.56 3.80 -4.04
N CYS A 180 9.64 4.32 -3.46
CA CYS A 180 9.57 5.19 -2.28
C CYS A 180 10.40 6.47 -2.48
N LEU A 181 9.81 7.48 -3.11
CA LEU A 181 10.24 8.88 -3.00
C LEU A 181 9.04 9.75 -2.64
N THR A 182 8.53 9.60 -1.42
CA THR A 182 7.74 10.66 -0.76
C THR A 182 8.67 11.34 0.24
N LEU A 183 9.03 12.60 -0.02
CA LEU A 183 9.86 13.39 0.88
C LEU A 183 8.95 14.20 1.83
N GLU A 184 9.09 13.90 3.11
CA GLU A 184 8.70 14.77 4.22
C GLU A 184 9.72 15.91 4.33
N GLY A 185 9.22 17.15 4.47
CA GLY A 185 10.06 18.34 4.62
C GLY A 185 10.49 18.54 6.08
N GLU A 186 11.80 18.65 6.30
CA GLU A 186 12.39 19.13 7.55
C GLU A 186 12.74 20.63 7.36
N ASP A 187 12.15 21.51 8.18
CA ASP A 187 12.56 22.91 8.33
C ASP A 187 13.10 23.11 9.75
N GLU A 188 14.36 23.54 9.88
CA GLU A 188 14.92 24.10 11.10
C GLU A 188 15.29 25.59 10.95
N ASN A 189 14.81 26.35 11.96
CA ASN A 189 15.33 27.57 12.59
C ASN A 189 15.16 28.98 11.98
N GLY A 190 14.64 29.88 12.84
CA GLY A 190 15.02 31.32 12.83
C GLY A 190 14.01 32.36 13.35
N GLU A 191 13.80 32.42 14.67
CA GLU A 191 13.57 33.59 15.56
C GLU A 191 12.59 34.77 15.25
N ALA A 192 11.71 35.01 16.25
CA ALA A 192 11.41 36.29 16.94
C ALA A 192 9.99 36.95 16.87
N GLN A 193 9.49 37.23 18.09
CA GLN A 193 8.59 38.32 18.56
C GLN A 193 7.04 38.16 18.61
N GLN A 194 6.59 37.90 19.85
CA GLN A 194 5.48 38.51 20.62
C GLN A 194 4.27 39.14 19.90
N GLN A 195 3.07 38.58 20.11
CA GLN A 195 1.95 39.32 20.72
C GLN A 195 0.82 38.41 21.23
N MET A 196 0.20 38.82 22.34
CA MET A 196 -0.80 38.08 23.11
C MET A 196 -2.23 38.56 22.78
N CYS A 197 -3.20 37.63 22.93
CA CYS A 197 -4.62 37.81 23.30
C CYS A 197 -5.69 37.92 22.19
N GLY A 198 -6.76 37.12 22.31
CA GLY A 198 -8.12 37.59 21.97
C GLY A 198 -9.02 36.75 21.03
N ARG A 199 -9.56 35.62 21.51
CA ARG A 199 -10.95 35.10 21.39
C ARG A 199 -11.86 35.52 20.18
N LYS A 200 -12.31 34.48 19.44
CA LYS A 200 -13.61 34.22 18.74
C LYS A 200 -14.34 35.37 17.99
N SER A 201 -14.60 35.15 16.68
CA SER A 201 -15.95 35.17 16.08
C SER A 201 -15.95 34.74 14.61
N LEU A 202 -17.04 34.09 14.19
CA LEU A 202 -17.42 33.65 12.84
C LEU A 202 -17.97 34.82 12.00
N SER A 203 -17.70 34.80 10.68
CA SER A 203 -18.46 35.34 9.53
C SER A 203 -17.45 35.70 8.42
N GLU A 204 -17.69 35.74 7.12
CA GLU A 204 -18.75 35.36 6.19
C GLU A 204 -18.07 35.42 4.79
N ALA A 205 -18.66 34.75 3.80
CA ALA A 205 -18.15 34.67 2.44
C ALA A 205 -18.28 36.00 1.67
N SER A 206 -17.35 36.24 0.74
CA SER A 206 -17.63 37.01 -0.47
C SER A 206 -17.05 36.28 -1.68
N GLU A 207 -17.94 36.02 -2.62
CA GLU A 207 -17.71 35.42 -3.93
C GLU A 207 -16.87 36.35 -4.80
N ASP A 208 -15.96 35.80 -5.61
CA ASP A 208 -15.67 36.43 -6.89
C ASP A 208 -15.45 35.39 -7.98
N SER A 209 -16.05 35.70 -9.12
CA SER A 209 -16.35 34.79 -10.22
C SER A 209 -15.16 34.70 -11.18
N ASN A 210 -14.85 33.50 -11.69
CA ASN A 210 -14.28 33.43 -13.04
C ASN A 210 -14.80 32.20 -13.78
N SER A 211 -15.68 32.47 -14.73
CA SER A 211 -16.27 31.55 -15.69
C SER A 211 -15.19 30.99 -16.64
N ARG A 212 -15.09 29.66 -16.74
CA ARG A 212 -14.49 29.02 -17.92
C ARG A 212 -15.40 27.90 -18.38
N GLY A 213 -16.01 28.12 -19.55
CA GLY A 213 -17.00 27.25 -20.17
C GLY A 213 -16.46 25.87 -20.51
N LEU A 214 -17.35 24.89 -20.41
CA LEU A 214 -17.19 23.55 -20.96
C LEU A 214 -18.21 23.38 -22.09
N ASN A 215 -17.72 22.89 -23.23
CA ASN A 215 -18.51 22.52 -24.40
C ASN A 215 -19.58 21.47 -24.04
N PRO A 216 -20.81 21.55 -24.59
CA PRO A 216 -21.83 20.53 -24.42
C PRO A 216 -21.59 19.35 -25.39
N ASP A 217 -21.77 18.13 -24.88
CA ASP A 217 -21.91 16.91 -25.68
C ASP A 217 -23.30 16.92 -26.37
N PRO A 218 -23.46 16.44 -27.62
CA PRO A 218 -24.57 16.82 -28.49
C PRO A 218 -25.74 15.83 -28.40
N THR A 219 -26.44 15.77 -27.27
CA THR A 219 -27.80 15.20 -27.21
C THR A 219 -28.47 15.55 -25.89
N ASP A 220 -29.17 16.68 -25.80
CA ASP A 220 -30.31 16.87 -24.88
C ASP A 220 -30.97 18.24 -25.12
N SER A 221 -32.14 18.23 -25.74
CA SER A 221 -33.01 19.40 -25.90
C SER A 221 -33.85 19.65 -24.63
N ARG A 222 -33.23 19.67 -23.44
CA ARG A 222 -33.91 19.92 -22.15
C ARG A 222 -33.37 21.18 -21.50
N THR A 223 -34.26 21.96 -20.87
CA THR A 223 -33.85 23.19 -20.18
C THR A 223 -33.00 22.87 -18.95
N LEU A 224 -32.06 23.76 -18.57
CA LEU A 224 -31.20 23.57 -17.40
C LEU A 224 -31.98 23.32 -16.10
N GLN A 225 -33.20 23.86 -16.00
CA GLN A 225 -34.08 23.67 -14.84
C GLN A 225 -34.65 22.25 -14.78
N GLU A 226 -35.12 21.71 -15.91
CA GLU A 226 -35.64 20.33 -15.99
C GLU A 226 -34.55 19.30 -15.66
N GLN A 227 -33.32 19.54 -16.11
CA GLN A 227 -32.18 18.66 -15.80
C GLN A 227 -31.86 18.66 -14.29
N MET A 228 -32.00 19.79 -13.61
CA MET A 228 -31.77 19.88 -12.16
C MET A 228 -32.93 19.29 -11.36
N ASP A 229 -34.17 19.42 -11.84
CA ASP A 229 -35.35 18.81 -11.23
C ASP A 229 -35.31 17.28 -11.33
N GLU A 230 -34.90 16.74 -12.48
CA GLU A 230 -34.74 15.30 -12.69
C GLU A 230 -33.62 14.74 -11.80
N LEU A 231 -32.49 15.46 -11.68
CA LEU A 231 -31.42 15.11 -10.74
C LEU A 231 -31.87 15.14 -9.28
N LEU A 232 -32.65 16.17 -8.89
CA LEU A 232 -33.18 16.30 -7.54
C LEU A 232 -34.11 15.13 -7.20
N GLN A 233 -35.04 14.80 -8.10
CA GLN A 233 -35.96 13.66 -7.93
C GLN A 233 -35.22 12.32 -7.91
N ARG A 234 -34.19 12.15 -8.76
CA ARG A 234 -33.38 10.93 -8.82
C ARG A 234 -32.59 10.71 -7.53
N CYS A 235 -31.93 11.75 -7.01
CA CYS A 235 -31.17 11.66 -5.76
C CYS A 235 -32.09 11.45 -4.56
N PHE A 236 -33.27 12.07 -4.55
CA PHE A 236 -34.30 11.88 -3.52
C PHE A 236 -34.78 10.42 -3.45
N LEU A 237 -35.17 9.82 -4.58
CA LEU A 237 -35.62 8.44 -4.65
C LEU A 237 -34.49 7.44 -4.33
N HIS A 238 -33.26 7.75 -4.74
CA HIS A 238 -32.09 6.92 -4.41
C HIS A 238 -31.79 6.92 -2.90
N ALA A 239 -31.84 8.09 -2.26
CA ALA A 239 -31.64 8.24 -0.81
C ALA A 239 -32.70 7.48 -0.01
N LEU A 240 -33.99 7.60 -0.39
CA LEU A 240 -35.11 6.90 0.27
C LEU A 240 -35.03 5.38 0.15
N LYS A 241 -34.48 4.86 -0.96
CA LYS A 241 -34.39 3.41 -1.21
C LYS A 241 -33.17 2.76 -0.56
N CYS A 242 -32.03 3.46 -0.49
CA CYS A 242 -30.77 2.88 -0.04
C CYS A 242 -30.35 3.26 1.37
N GLN A 243 -30.71 4.46 1.86
CA GLN A 243 -30.12 5.01 3.09
C GLN A 243 -31.11 5.23 4.23
N VAL A 244 -32.41 5.42 3.95
CA VAL A 244 -33.43 5.68 4.99
C VAL A 244 -34.09 4.38 5.46
N LYS A 245 -34.04 4.08 6.76
CA LYS A 245 -34.78 2.97 7.37
C LYS A 245 -35.98 3.51 8.17
N LYS A 246 -36.99 2.65 8.39
CA LYS A 246 -38.18 2.99 9.21
C LYS A 246 -37.84 3.43 10.64
N ALA A 247 -36.73 2.96 11.20
CA ALA A 247 -36.27 3.29 12.54
C ALA A 247 -35.67 4.70 12.67
N ASP A 248 -35.35 5.34 11.55
CA ASP A 248 -34.70 6.64 11.54
C ASP A 248 -35.71 7.81 11.56
N LEU A 249 -37.01 7.51 11.37
CA LEU A 249 -38.08 8.51 11.35
C LEU A 249 -38.57 8.86 12.77
N PRO A 250 -38.87 10.13 13.08
CA PRO A 250 -38.91 11.28 12.15
C PRO A 250 -37.52 11.88 11.82
N LEU A 251 -37.24 12.09 10.52
CA LEU A 251 -35.95 12.59 10.02
C LEU A 251 -35.99 14.08 9.68
N LEU A 252 -35.03 14.82 10.22
CA LEU A 252 -34.89 16.24 9.92
C LEU A 252 -34.52 16.48 8.45
N THR A 253 -35.26 17.38 7.80
CA THR A 253 -35.09 17.68 6.36
C THR A 253 -33.68 18.15 6.00
N SER A 254 -33.02 18.89 6.89
CA SER A 254 -31.64 19.36 6.69
C SER A 254 -30.61 18.23 6.73
N ILE A 255 -30.79 17.25 7.63
CA ILE A 255 -29.94 16.06 7.73
C ILE A 255 -30.18 15.14 6.54
N PHE A 256 -31.43 15.01 6.12
CA PHE A 256 -31.79 14.24 4.93
C PHE A 256 -31.15 14.78 3.66
N LEU A 257 -31.18 16.10 3.43
CA LEU A 257 -30.48 16.71 2.31
C LEU A 257 -28.95 16.54 2.43
N GLY A 258 -28.40 16.90 3.60
CA GLY A 258 -26.96 16.95 3.87
C GLY A 258 -26.26 15.61 3.73
N ASN A 259 -26.78 14.60 4.43
CA ASN A 259 -26.09 13.33 4.59
C ASN A 259 -26.56 12.28 3.57
N HIS A 260 -27.84 12.32 3.17
CA HIS A 260 -28.42 11.26 2.35
C HIS A 260 -28.55 11.65 0.88
N MET A 261 -29.04 12.85 0.56
CA MET A 261 -29.23 13.26 -0.84
C MET A 261 -27.92 13.65 -1.54
N PHE A 262 -27.01 14.39 -0.89
CA PHE A 262 -25.71 14.74 -1.51
C PHE A 262 -24.79 13.53 -1.72
N SER A 263 -24.81 12.58 -0.79
CA SER A 263 -24.06 11.32 -0.89
C SER A 263 -24.49 10.47 -2.10
N CYS A 264 -25.75 10.62 -2.51
CA CYS A 264 -26.37 9.90 -3.62
C CYS A 264 -26.23 10.61 -4.99
N CYS A 265 -25.51 11.72 -5.08
CA CYS A 265 -25.30 12.46 -6.33
C CYS A 265 -24.21 11.80 -7.20
N PRO A 266 -24.39 11.72 -8.54
CA PRO A 266 -23.38 11.16 -9.45
C PRO A 266 -22.11 12.05 -9.50
N LYS A 267 -20.94 11.41 -9.61
CA LYS A 267 -19.63 12.10 -9.64
C LYS A 267 -19.58 13.14 -10.77
N GLY A 268 -19.26 14.38 -10.42
CA GLY A 268 -19.16 15.50 -11.37
C GLY A 268 -20.40 16.39 -11.51
N ARG A 269 -21.50 16.12 -10.80
CA ARG A 269 -22.67 17.03 -10.74
C ARG A 269 -22.97 17.47 -9.30
N GLN A 270 -23.14 18.77 -9.10
CA GLN A 270 -23.52 19.37 -7.82
C GLN A 270 -25.02 19.66 -7.80
N LEU A 271 -25.71 19.15 -6.77
CA LEU A 271 -27.16 19.33 -6.61
C LEU A 271 -27.46 20.72 -6.01
N ASP A 272 -27.88 21.66 -6.85
CA ASP A 272 -28.23 23.02 -6.45
C ASP A 272 -29.75 23.22 -6.42
N ILE A 273 -30.37 23.17 -5.24
CA ILE A 273 -31.83 23.38 -5.08
C ILE A 273 -32.27 24.80 -5.51
N LYS A 274 -31.35 25.78 -5.51
CA LYS A 274 -31.66 27.13 -5.99
C LYS A 274 -31.85 27.20 -7.50
N LYS A 275 -31.25 26.26 -8.25
CA LYS A 275 -31.34 26.16 -9.72
C LYS A 275 -32.48 25.24 -10.18
N SER A 276 -33.13 24.54 -9.26
CA SER A 276 -34.33 23.74 -9.51
C SER A 276 -35.57 24.65 -9.61
N SER A 277 -36.66 24.15 -10.22
CA SER A 277 -37.93 24.90 -10.34
C SER A 277 -38.54 25.24 -8.98
N TYR A 278 -38.25 24.42 -7.97
CA TYR A 278 -38.78 24.56 -6.61
C TYR A 278 -38.11 25.68 -5.81
N ARG A 279 -36.85 26.03 -6.12
CA ARG A 279 -35.99 27.05 -5.47
C ARG A 279 -35.75 26.90 -3.95
N LYS A 280 -36.62 26.16 -3.24
CA LYS A 280 -36.60 25.86 -1.80
C LYS A 280 -36.97 24.39 -1.58
N LEU A 281 -36.29 23.75 -0.64
CA LEU A 281 -36.53 22.33 -0.30
C LEU A 281 -37.94 22.08 0.24
N SER A 282 -38.49 23.01 1.02
CA SER A 282 -39.86 22.93 1.55
C SER A 282 -40.92 22.82 0.45
N LYS A 283 -40.77 23.58 -0.65
CA LYS A 283 -41.70 23.51 -1.80
C LYS A 283 -41.60 22.16 -2.53
N PHE A 284 -40.39 21.62 -2.63
CA PHE A 284 -40.16 20.30 -3.21
C PHE A 284 -40.77 19.19 -2.35
N LEU A 285 -40.60 19.25 -1.03
CA LEU A 285 -41.18 18.28 -0.11
C LEU A 285 -42.72 18.34 -0.06
N GLN A 286 -43.30 19.54 -0.13
CA GLN A 286 -44.75 19.71 -0.27
C GLN A 286 -45.28 19.06 -1.55
N GLN A 287 -44.55 19.16 -2.67
CA GLN A 287 -44.89 18.45 -3.91
C GLN A 287 -44.82 16.92 -3.73
N MET A 288 -43.76 16.41 -3.08
CA MET A 288 -43.62 14.97 -2.81
C MET A 288 -44.64 14.45 -1.78
N GLN A 289 -45.17 15.33 -0.92
CA GLN A 289 -46.28 15.04 -0.02
C GLN A 289 -47.63 15.01 -0.76
N GLN A 290 -47.84 15.93 -1.70
CA GLN A 290 -49.02 15.93 -2.56
C GLN A 290 -49.08 14.67 -3.43
N GLU A 291 -47.92 14.17 -3.86
CA GLU A 291 -47.76 12.90 -4.58
C GLU A 291 -47.79 11.65 -3.70
N GLN A 292 -48.06 11.79 -2.39
CA GLN A 292 -48.19 10.68 -1.42
C GLN A 292 -46.92 9.83 -1.25
N ILE A 293 -45.74 10.37 -1.54
CA ILE A 293 -44.46 9.65 -1.39
C ILE A 293 -43.93 9.77 0.05
N VAL A 294 -44.07 10.95 0.65
CA VAL A 294 -43.60 11.26 2.01
C VAL A 294 -44.63 12.09 2.78
N GLN A 295 -44.62 12.01 4.10
CA GLN A 295 -45.40 12.88 4.98
C GLN A 295 -44.43 13.77 5.75
N VAL A 296 -44.65 15.09 5.66
CA VAL A 296 -43.78 16.10 6.28
C VAL A 296 -44.60 16.90 7.29
N GLU A 297 -44.06 17.04 8.49
CA GLU A 297 -44.67 17.82 9.58
C GLU A 297 -43.63 18.74 10.22
N GLU A 298 -44.12 19.86 10.77
CA GLU A 298 -43.29 20.81 11.52
C GLU A 298 -43.28 20.43 13.00
N LEU A 299 -42.31 19.60 13.40
CA LEU A 299 -42.20 19.11 14.79
C LEU A 299 -41.66 20.17 15.76
N SER A 300 -41.02 21.22 15.25
CA SER A 300 -40.49 22.35 16.03
C SER A 300 -40.59 23.63 15.22
N LYS A 301 -40.87 24.77 15.87
CA LYS A 301 -41.08 26.07 15.19
C LYS A 301 -39.94 26.38 14.19
N GLY A 302 -40.27 26.35 12.91
CA GLY A 302 -39.40 26.65 11.78
C GLY A 302 -38.64 25.48 11.16
N VAL A 303 -38.82 24.23 11.61
CA VAL A 303 -38.07 23.07 11.09
C VAL A 303 -38.99 21.92 10.68
N GLU A 304 -39.02 21.65 9.36
CA GLU A 304 -39.77 20.55 8.74
C GLU A 304 -39.04 19.21 8.91
N SER A 305 -39.77 18.17 9.28
CA SER A 305 -39.28 16.80 9.47
C SER A 305 -40.12 15.81 8.67
N ILE A 306 -39.47 14.82 8.06
CA ILE A 306 -40.13 13.73 7.34
C ILE A 306 -40.55 12.69 8.38
N VAL A 307 -41.86 12.49 8.56
CA VAL A 307 -42.42 11.63 9.62
C VAL A 307 -42.75 10.24 9.10
N ALA A 308 -43.19 10.13 7.84
CA ALA A 308 -43.48 8.86 7.20
C ALA A 308 -43.08 8.86 5.72
N VAL A 309 -42.76 7.69 5.20
CA VAL A 309 -42.46 7.45 3.77
C VAL A 309 -43.33 6.27 3.31
N ASP A 310 -43.90 6.33 2.12
CA ASP A 310 -44.58 5.19 1.52
C ASP A 310 -43.65 4.39 0.60
N TRP A 311 -42.98 3.37 1.15
CA TRP A 311 -42.10 2.48 0.39
C TRP A 311 -42.82 1.61 -0.65
N LYS A 312 -44.17 1.54 -0.64
CA LYS A 312 -44.95 0.80 -1.63
C LYS A 312 -45.32 1.66 -2.85
N HIS A 313 -44.93 2.93 -2.87
CA HIS A 313 -45.29 3.84 -3.95
C HIS A 313 -44.65 3.44 -5.30
N PRO A 314 -45.41 3.43 -6.42
CA PRO A 314 -44.95 2.99 -7.74
C PRO A 314 -43.60 3.60 -8.16
N ARG A 315 -43.38 4.89 -7.89
CA ARG A 315 -42.14 5.62 -8.25
C ARG A 315 -40.88 5.16 -7.49
N ILE A 316 -41.00 4.53 -6.32
CA ILE A 316 -39.86 3.99 -5.55
C ILE A 316 -39.58 2.54 -5.97
N THR A 317 -40.64 1.75 -6.20
CA THR A 317 -40.55 0.36 -6.67
C THR A 317 -40.04 0.28 -8.12
N SER A 318 -40.48 1.18 -9.01
CA SER A 318 -40.04 1.24 -10.41
C SER A 318 -38.67 1.87 -10.61
N PHE A 319 -38.09 2.48 -9.56
CA PHE A 319 -36.77 3.11 -9.64
C PHE A 319 -35.65 2.07 -9.63
N VAL A 320 -34.98 1.90 -10.77
CA VAL A 320 -33.79 1.06 -10.88
C VAL A 320 -32.58 1.86 -10.40
N ILE A 321 -31.94 1.39 -9.34
CA ILE A 321 -30.69 1.97 -8.84
C ILE A 321 -29.66 1.75 -9.96
N PRO A 322 -29.03 2.80 -10.52
CA PRO A 322 -27.91 2.59 -11.43
C PRO A 322 -26.85 1.79 -10.67
N GLU A 323 -26.49 0.60 -11.18
CA GLU A 323 -25.48 -0.24 -10.57
C GLU A 323 -24.20 0.59 -10.32
N PRO A 324 -23.57 0.46 -9.15
CA PRO A 324 -22.23 0.98 -8.98
C PRO A 324 -21.33 0.15 -9.89
N SER A 325 -20.96 0.69 -11.05
CA SER A 325 -19.81 0.20 -11.79
C SER A 325 -18.66 0.06 -10.79
N PRO A 326 -17.92 -1.08 -10.74
CA PRO A 326 -16.78 -1.29 -9.84
C PRO A 326 -15.56 -0.41 -10.20
N THR A 327 -15.79 0.73 -10.84
CA THR A 327 -14.80 1.72 -11.25
C THR A 327 -15.12 3.02 -10.52
N SER A 328 -14.92 2.99 -9.21
CA SER A 328 -14.93 4.19 -8.37
C SER A 328 -13.96 4.07 -7.20
N GLN A 329 -12.87 3.33 -7.41
CA GLN A 329 -11.58 3.71 -6.87
C GLN A 329 -10.83 4.36 -8.03
N THR A 330 -10.52 5.65 -7.88
CA THR A 330 -9.26 6.33 -8.20
C THR A 330 -9.58 7.78 -8.58
N ILE A 331 -8.77 8.67 -8.01
CA ILE A 331 -8.58 10.10 -8.32
C ILE A 331 -9.60 11.06 -7.68
N GLN A 332 -9.42 11.28 -6.37
CA GLN A 332 -9.23 12.63 -5.80
C GLN A 332 -8.62 12.50 -4.40
N GLU A 333 -7.72 13.44 -4.10
CA GLU A 333 -6.97 13.63 -2.84
C GLU A 333 -5.76 12.71 -2.63
N GLY A 334 -4.60 13.25 -3.02
CA GLY A 334 -3.35 12.90 -2.35
C GLY A 334 -3.48 13.15 -0.85
N SER A 335 -2.83 12.28 -0.07
CA SER A 335 -2.63 12.40 1.38
C SER A 335 -3.82 12.01 2.29
N ARG A 336 -4.57 10.95 1.94
CA ARG A 336 -5.24 10.13 2.97
C ARG A 336 -4.62 8.74 2.95
N GLU A 337 -3.84 8.43 3.98
CA GLU A 337 -3.33 7.08 4.23
C GLU A 337 -4.50 6.09 4.12
N GLN A 338 -4.35 5.06 3.29
CA GLN A 338 -5.31 3.97 3.26
C GLN A 338 -5.44 3.40 4.68
N PRO A 339 -6.64 3.09 5.16
CA PRO A 339 -6.81 2.54 6.51
C PRO A 339 -5.99 1.25 6.61
N TYR A 340 -5.12 1.19 7.63
CA TYR A 340 -4.31 0.00 7.87
C TYR A 340 -5.20 -1.22 8.05
N HIS A 341 -4.88 -2.29 7.33
CA HIS A 341 -5.51 -3.58 7.48
C HIS A 341 -4.52 -4.55 8.13
N PRO A 342 -4.91 -5.26 9.20
CA PRO A 342 -4.01 -6.16 9.89
C PRO A 342 -3.60 -7.31 8.97
N PRO A 343 -2.31 -7.71 8.97
CA PRO A 343 -1.85 -8.84 8.18
C PRO A 343 -2.36 -10.17 8.75
N ASP A 344 -2.58 -11.15 7.87
CA ASP A 344 -2.74 -12.54 8.27
C ASP A 344 -1.37 -13.16 8.56
N ILE A 345 -1.18 -13.65 9.79
CA ILE A 345 0.10 -14.16 10.28
C ILE A 345 -0.06 -15.65 10.60
N LYS A 346 0.60 -16.49 9.81
CA LYS A 346 0.60 -17.94 9.98
C LYS A 346 1.95 -18.43 10.50
N SER A 347 1.91 -19.28 11.53
CA SER A 347 3.11 -19.96 12.04
C SER A 347 3.45 -21.15 11.14
N LEU A 348 4.70 -21.23 10.71
CA LEU A 348 5.22 -22.26 9.82
C LEU A 348 6.45 -22.93 10.43
N TYR A 349 6.83 -24.06 9.85
CA TYR A 349 7.99 -24.84 10.26
C TYR A 349 8.87 -25.12 9.05
N CYS A 350 10.16 -24.92 9.21
CA CYS A 350 11.16 -25.18 8.19
C CYS A 350 11.92 -26.47 8.52
N VAL A 351 12.04 -27.37 7.54
CA VAL A 351 12.71 -28.67 7.69
C VAL A 351 14.22 -28.46 7.84
N PRO A 352 14.83 -28.81 8.99
CA PRO A 352 16.27 -28.73 9.20
C PRO A 352 16.99 -29.93 8.57
N ALA A 353 18.31 -29.84 8.48
CA ALA A 353 19.14 -30.89 7.84
C ALA A 353 19.04 -32.25 8.56
N ASN A 354 18.98 -32.25 9.89
CA ASN A 354 18.91 -33.45 10.71
C ASN A 354 17.60 -34.24 10.54
N MET A 355 16.51 -33.60 10.12
CA MET A 355 15.21 -34.27 9.95
C MET A 355 14.91 -34.64 8.49
N THR A 356 15.85 -34.45 7.56
CA THR A 356 15.61 -34.70 6.12
C THR A 356 15.18 -36.13 5.82
N LEU A 357 15.72 -37.13 6.53
CA LEU A 357 15.35 -38.53 6.37
C LEU A 357 13.89 -38.81 6.78
N LEU A 358 13.41 -38.18 7.85
CA LEU A 358 12.01 -38.31 8.29
C LEU A 358 11.04 -37.75 7.26
N PHE A 359 11.42 -36.68 6.56
CA PHE A 359 10.60 -35.99 5.56
C PHE A 359 10.82 -36.50 4.13
N GLN A 360 11.73 -37.46 3.91
CA GLN A 360 12.09 -37.96 2.59
C GLN A 360 10.89 -38.56 1.84
N GLU A 361 10.07 -39.36 2.51
CA GLU A 361 8.87 -39.99 1.95
C GLU A 361 7.78 -38.98 1.58
N SER A 362 7.73 -37.84 2.27
CA SER A 362 6.82 -36.74 1.93
C SER A 362 7.31 -35.85 0.79
N GLY A 363 8.53 -36.09 0.27
CA GLY A 363 9.14 -35.28 -0.79
C GLY A 363 9.66 -33.91 -0.36
N HIS A 364 9.66 -33.61 0.95
CA HIS A 364 10.16 -32.34 1.47
C HIS A 364 11.66 -32.42 1.76
N LYS A 365 12.38 -31.38 1.31
CA LYS A 365 13.83 -31.28 1.43
C LYS A 365 14.21 -30.31 2.55
N LYS A 366 15.51 -30.22 2.84
CA LYS A 366 16.05 -29.18 3.74
C LYS A 366 15.60 -27.80 3.22
N GLY A 367 15.00 -27.01 4.11
CA GLY A 367 14.50 -25.68 3.76
C GLY A 367 13.05 -25.62 3.30
N SER A 368 12.38 -26.77 3.10
CA SER A 368 10.93 -26.79 2.83
C SER A 368 10.15 -26.21 4.00
N ILE A 369 9.14 -25.41 3.69
CA ILE A 369 8.29 -24.72 4.66
C ILE A 369 6.95 -25.46 4.73
N LEU A 370 6.50 -25.79 5.93
CA LEU A 370 5.33 -26.62 6.20
C LEU A 370 4.43 -25.98 7.26
N GLU A 371 3.13 -26.19 7.13
CA GLU A 371 2.16 -25.88 8.18
C GLU A 371 2.14 -26.95 9.28
N GLY A 372 1.70 -26.58 10.48
CA GLY A 372 1.63 -27.52 11.61
C GLY A 372 0.73 -28.73 11.34
N GLY A 373 -0.36 -28.55 10.58
CA GLY A 373 -1.24 -29.65 10.18
C GLY A 373 -0.56 -30.64 9.23
N GLU A 374 0.26 -30.16 8.31
CA GLU A 374 1.02 -30.97 7.37
C GLU A 374 2.10 -31.78 8.10
N VAL A 375 2.89 -31.13 8.96
CA VAL A 375 3.91 -31.79 9.78
C VAL A 375 3.30 -32.93 10.59
N ARG A 376 2.18 -32.68 11.27
CA ARG A 376 1.48 -33.71 12.05
C ARG A 376 1.06 -34.88 11.18
N THR A 377 0.51 -34.61 10.00
CA THR A 377 0.06 -35.63 9.05
C THR A 377 1.24 -36.47 8.53
N ILE A 378 2.36 -35.82 8.19
CA ILE A 378 3.58 -36.49 7.72
C ILE A 378 4.13 -37.43 8.78
N ILE A 379 4.26 -36.98 10.04
CA ILE A 379 4.78 -37.80 11.14
C ILE A 379 3.86 -39.01 11.41
N ILE A 380 2.54 -38.80 11.40
CA ILE A 380 1.58 -39.89 11.60
C ILE A 380 1.66 -40.90 10.45
N ASN A 381 1.75 -40.43 9.21
CA ASN A 381 1.87 -41.29 8.04
C ASN A 381 3.19 -42.08 8.05
N TYR A 382 4.29 -41.45 8.48
CA TYR A 382 5.58 -42.11 8.66
C TYR A 382 5.50 -43.27 9.65
N ALA A 383 4.96 -43.03 10.84
CA ALA A 383 4.86 -44.06 11.88
C ALA A 383 3.89 -45.19 11.51
N LYS A 384 2.81 -44.91 10.78
CA LYS A 384 1.90 -45.95 10.26
C LYS A 384 2.53 -46.77 9.13
N LYS A 385 3.26 -46.13 8.21
CA LYS A 385 3.87 -46.79 7.05
C LYS A 385 5.02 -47.72 7.45
N ASN A 386 5.76 -47.36 8.49
CA ASN A 386 6.86 -48.15 9.03
C ASN A 386 6.44 -49.11 10.17
N ASP A 387 5.12 -49.33 10.37
CA ASP A 387 4.57 -50.20 11.41
C ASP A 387 5.12 -49.94 12.83
N LEU A 388 5.38 -48.66 13.14
CA LEU A 388 5.98 -48.22 14.40
C LEU A 388 4.97 -48.10 15.54
N VAL A 389 3.68 -48.18 15.26
CA VAL A 389 2.63 -48.10 16.28
C VAL A 389 2.64 -49.37 17.13
N ASP A 390 2.63 -49.23 18.44
CA ASP A 390 2.67 -50.38 19.34
C ASP A 390 1.37 -51.21 19.27
N ALA A 391 1.52 -52.53 19.13
CA ALA A 391 0.40 -53.46 19.00
C ALA A 391 -0.48 -53.55 20.26
N ASN A 392 0.12 -53.36 21.45
CA ASN A 392 -0.58 -53.47 22.72
C ASN A 392 -1.18 -52.11 23.15
N ASN A 393 -0.58 -51.00 22.71
CA ASN A 393 -1.07 -49.67 23.03
C ASN A 393 -0.92 -48.71 21.85
N LYS A 394 -2.04 -48.42 21.17
CA LYS A 394 -2.10 -47.51 20.01
C LYS A 394 -1.66 -46.07 20.31
N ASN A 395 -1.56 -45.68 21.58
CA ASN A 395 -1.07 -44.36 21.97
C ASN A 395 0.48 -44.27 21.95
N LEU A 396 1.18 -45.41 21.91
CA LEU A 396 2.64 -45.47 21.94
C LEU A 396 3.20 -45.77 20.54
N VAL A 397 4.31 -45.11 20.22
CA VAL A 397 5.08 -45.30 18.99
C VAL A 397 6.46 -45.80 19.36
N LYS A 398 6.88 -46.91 18.78
CA LYS A 398 8.24 -47.45 18.87
C LYS A 398 9.17 -46.59 18.02
N LEU A 399 10.29 -46.17 18.58
CA LEU A 399 11.23 -45.33 17.87
C LEU A 399 12.16 -46.19 17.02
N ASP A 400 12.24 -45.87 15.73
CA ASP A 400 13.20 -46.44 14.80
C ASP A 400 14.51 -45.61 14.82
N PRO A 401 15.60 -46.07 14.17
CA PRO A 401 16.87 -45.33 14.18
C PRO A 401 16.75 -43.89 13.68
N ILE A 402 15.89 -43.64 12.68
CA ILE A 402 15.67 -42.31 12.12
C ILE A 402 15.03 -41.38 13.15
N LEU A 403 13.95 -41.81 13.82
CA LEU A 403 13.34 -41.01 14.88
C LEU A 403 14.31 -40.83 16.04
N CYS A 404 15.00 -41.89 16.47
CA CYS A 404 16.00 -41.79 17.54
C CYS A 404 17.05 -40.71 17.26
N ASP A 405 17.64 -40.70 16.06
CA ASP A 405 18.68 -39.71 15.68
C ASP A 405 18.14 -38.28 15.56
N CYS A 406 16.87 -38.11 15.17
CA CYS A 406 16.28 -36.79 14.92
C CYS A 406 15.76 -36.09 16.18
N ILE A 407 15.09 -36.85 17.08
CA ILE A 407 14.27 -36.28 18.16
C ILE A 407 14.76 -36.57 19.57
N LEU A 408 15.60 -37.59 19.78
CA LEU A 408 16.12 -37.90 21.11
C LEU A 408 17.34 -37.05 21.44
N GLU A 409 17.51 -36.80 22.73
CA GLU A 409 18.74 -36.20 23.26
C GLU A 409 19.81 -37.27 23.51
N LYS A 410 21.09 -36.88 23.60
CA LYS A 410 22.22 -37.82 23.71
C LYS A 410 22.13 -38.77 24.90
N ASN A 411 21.46 -38.38 25.97
CA ASN A 411 21.23 -39.18 27.19
C ASN A 411 20.06 -40.17 27.08
N GLU A 412 19.21 -40.03 26.07
CA GLU A 412 18.00 -40.84 25.88
C GLU A 412 18.15 -41.90 24.77
N GLN A 413 19.20 -41.81 23.94
CA GLN A 413 19.38 -42.60 22.71
C GLN A 413 19.24 -44.12 22.88
N HIS A 414 19.57 -44.66 24.06
CA HIS A 414 19.48 -46.10 24.36
C HIS A 414 18.48 -46.43 25.48
N THR A 415 17.80 -45.41 26.03
CA THR A 415 16.94 -45.53 27.21
C THR A 415 15.47 -45.47 26.81
N VAL A 416 15.12 -44.60 25.86
CA VAL A 416 13.74 -44.36 25.44
C VAL A 416 13.46 -45.12 24.15
N MET A 417 12.74 -46.24 24.26
CA MET A 417 12.39 -47.08 23.10
C MET A 417 10.98 -46.79 22.54
N LYS A 418 10.12 -46.14 23.33
CA LYS A 418 8.74 -45.80 22.96
C LYS A 418 8.37 -44.42 23.48
N LEU A 419 7.63 -43.67 22.68
CA LEU A 419 7.06 -42.39 23.08
C LEU A 419 5.55 -42.33 22.80
N PRO A 420 4.77 -41.63 23.63
CA PRO A 420 3.39 -41.33 23.29
C PRO A 420 3.33 -40.33 22.13
N TRP A 421 2.23 -40.36 21.36
CA TRP A 421 2.04 -39.48 20.19
C TRP A 421 2.23 -38.00 20.50
N ASP A 422 1.74 -37.53 21.64
CA ASP A 422 1.81 -36.13 22.03
C ASP A 422 3.26 -35.67 22.23
N SER A 423 4.07 -36.47 22.92
CA SER A 423 5.49 -36.20 23.12
C SER A 423 6.30 -36.34 21.85
N LEU A 424 5.98 -37.32 21.00
CA LEU A 424 6.61 -37.48 19.68
C LEU A 424 6.40 -36.23 18.83
N LEU A 425 5.15 -35.77 18.69
CA LEU A 425 4.81 -34.59 17.91
C LEU A 425 5.44 -33.32 18.49
N THR A 426 5.36 -33.14 19.81
CA THR A 426 5.95 -31.97 20.49
C THR A 426 7.46 -31.88 20.24
N ARG A 427 8.19 -33.00 20.43
CA ARG A 427 9.63 -33.06 20.17
C ARG A 427 9.96 -32.81 18.70
N CYS A 428 9.17 -33.35 17.77
CA CYS A 428 9.33 -33.04 16.34
C CYS A 428 9.15 -31.54 16.07
N PHE A 429 8.11 -30.90 16.62
CA PHE A 429 7.89 -29.47 16.45
C PHE A 429 8.99 -28.59 17.06
N GLU A 430 9.59 -29.02 18.16
CA GLU A 430 10.72 -28.32 18.80
C GLU A 430 12.02 -28.43 18.00
N LYS A 431 12.24 -29.56 17.31
CA LYS A 431 13.43 -29.77 16.46
C LYS A 431 13.32 -29.06 15.11
N LEU A 432 12.10 -28.81 14.62
CA LEU A 432 11.87 -28.02 13.42
C LEU A 432 12.26 -26.56 13.62
N GLN A 433 12.75 -25.91 12.55
CA GLN A 433 13.09 -24.49 12.63
C GLN A 433 11.81 -23.64 12.55
N PRO A 434 11.57 -22.72 13.49
CA PRO A 434 10.38 -21.87 13.43
C PRO A 434 10.47 -20.95 12.21
N ALA A 435 9.34 -20.73 11.56
CA ALA A 435 9.14 -19.76 10.49
C ALA A 435 7.75 -19.13 10.63
N TYR A 436 7.50 -18.05 9.89
CA TYR A 436 6.17 -17.46 9.81
C TYR A 436 5.96 -16.86 8.43
N GLN A 437 4.70 -16.82 8.03
CA GLN A 437 4.25 -16.15 6.81
C GLN A 437 3.36 -14.98 7.19
N VAL A 438 3.64 -13.83 6.60
CA VAL A 438 2.86 -12.60 6.75
C VAL A 438 2.22 -12.31 5.40
N SER A 439 0.89 -12.25 5.35
CA SER A 439 0.13 -11.89 4.15
C SER A 439 -0.58 -10.56 4.39
N PHE A 440 -0.17 -9.55 3.62
CA PHE A 440 -0.84 -8.26 3.58
C PHE A 440 -1.91 -8.27 2.48
N PRO A 441 -3.08 -7.65 2.70
CA PRO A 441 -4.10 -7.56 1.67
C PRO A 441 -3.56 -6.93 0.38
N GLY A 442 -3.65 -7.66 -0.73
CA GLY A 442 -3.18 -7.20 -2.04
C GLY A 442 -1.68 -7.39 -2.32
N GLN A 443 -0.93 -8.03 -1.41
CA GLN A 443 0.49 -8.37 -1.61
C GLN A 443 0.71 -9.89 -1.52
N GLU A 444 1.79 -10.36 -2.15
CA GLU A 444 2.19 -11.77 -2.03
C GLU A 444 2.64 -12.12 -0.61
N PRO A 445 2.40 -13.35 -0.13
CA PRO A 445 2.79 -13.74 1.21
C PRO A 445 4.32 -13.74 1.39
N ILE A 446 4.79 -13.06 2.43
CA ILE A 446 6.22 -12.96 2.75
C ILE A 446 6.54 -14.01 3.82
N VAL A 447 7.45 -14.94 3.51
CA VAL A 447 7.92 -15.94 4.48
C VAL A 447 9.23 -15.49 5.12
N LYS A 448 9.28 -15.51 6.45
CA LYS A 448 10.48 -15.20 7.25
C LYS A 448 10.82 -16.36 8.18
N LYS A 449 12.12 -16.62 8.32
CA LYS A 449 12.65 -17.62 9.27
C LYS A 449 12.69 -17.02 10.68
N GLY A 450 12.53 -17.86 11.68
CA GLY A 450 12.46 -17.49 13.10
C GLY A 450 11.02 -17.41 13.61
N LYS A 451 10.89 -17.01 14.88
CA LYS A 451 9.59 -16.65 15.46
C LYS A 451 9.30 -15.19 15.11
N ILE A 452 8.04 -14.85 14.87
CA ILE A 452 7.66 -13.45 14.69
C ILE A 452 7.98 -12.66 15.97
N CYS A 453 8.72 -11.58 15.82
CA CYS A 453 9.05 -10.70 16.94
C CYS A 453 7.80 -9.89 17.31
N PRO A 454 7.34 -9.92 18.58
CA PRO A 454 6.28 -9.03 19.02
C PRO A 454 6.74 -7.57 18.99
N ILE A 455 5.78 -6.66 18.86
CA ILE A 455 5.98 -5.23 19.07
C ILE A 455 6.39 -5.05 20.54
N ASP A 456 7.62 -4.63 20.77
CA ASP A 456 8.17 -4.43 22.11
C ASP A 456 8.00 -2.98 22.53
N ILE A 457 7.29 -2.78 23.64
CA ILE A 457 7.09 -1.47 24.27
C ILE A 457 7.88 -1.43 25.58
N SER A 458 8.92 -0.61 25.61
CA SER A 458 9.77 -0.45 26.79
C SER A 458 9.75 0.99 27.30
N LEU A 459 9.96 1.15 28.61
CA LEU A 459 10.13 2.45 29.25
C LEU A 459 11.60 2.60 29.61
N ALA A 460 12.25 3.60 29.04
CA ALA A 460 13.62 3.97 29.34
C ALA A 460 13.65 5.27 30.15
N GLN A 461 14.57 5.39 31.10
CA GLN A 461 14.82 6.63 31.82
C GLN A 461 16.13 7.24 31.30
N ARG A 462 16.05 8.41 30.64
CA ARG A 462 17.20 9.03 29.96
C ARG A 462 17.84 10.19 30.71
N ALA A 463 17.09 10.84 31.59
CA ALA A 463 17.57 11.91 32.45
C ALA A 463 16.84 11.87 33.81
N SER A 464 17.26 12.69 34.77
CA SER A 464 16.62 12.76 36.10
C SER A 464 15.11 12.95 35.95
N ASN A 465 14.36 11.95 36.43
CA ASN A 465 12.89 11.81 36.32
C ASN A 465 12.24 11.90 34.92
N LYS A 466 13.01 11.91 33.82
CA LYS A 466 12.45 11.90 32.45
C LYS A 466 12.36 10.48 31.90
N LYS A 467 11.12 9.98 31.80
CA LYS A 467 10.80 8.71 31.15
C LYS A 467 10.57 8.93 29.65
N VAL A 468 10.96 7.94 28.85
CA VAL A 468 10.76 7.87 27.41
C VAL A 468 10.18 6.49 27.10
N THR A 469 9.13 6.46 26.31
CA THR A 469 8.54 5.22 25.78
C THR A 469 9.23 4.87 24.48
N VAL A 470 9.73 3.66 24.35
CA VAL A 470 10.44 3.17 23.15
C VAL A 470 9.66 1.99 22.57
N VAL A 471 9.39 2.05 21.27
CA VAL A 471 8.63 1.04 20.52
C VAL A 471 9.52 0.44 19.44
N ARG A 472 9.60 -0.88 19.40
CA ARG A 472 10.42 -1.65 18.46
C ARG A 472 9.58 -2.68 17.70
N ASN A 473 10.15 -3.19 16.60
CA ASN A 473 9.55 -4.24 15.76
C ASN A 473 8.20 -3.85 15.14
N LEU A 474 8.07 -2.62 14.64
CA LEU A 474 6.88 -2.17 13.90
C LEU A 474 6.86 -2.70 12.46
N GLU A 475 8.03 -2.71 11.81
CA GLU A 475 8.21 -3.09 10.40
C GLU A 475 7.71 -4.51 10.05
N PRO A 476 7.88 -5.56 10.89
CA PRO A 476 7.34 -6.89 10.61
C PRO A 476 5.81 -6.95 10.46
N TYR A 477 5.10 -5.96 11.00
CA TYR A 477 3.64 -5.83 10.91
C TYR A 477 3.21 -4.86 9.79
N GLY A 478 4.15 -4.41 8.94
CA GLY A 478 3.88 -3.46 7.86
C GLY A 478 3.53 -2.06 8.38
N LEU A 479 3.93 -1.74 9.60
CA LEU A 479 3.75 -0.41 10.19
C LEU A 479 5.00 0.42 9.94
N ASP A 480 4.85 1.53 9.21
CA ASP A 480 5.93 2.48 8.99
C ASP A 480 6.25 3.26 10.29
N PRO A 481 7.50 3.21 10.79
CA PRO A 481 7.90 3.92 12.00
C PRO A 481 7.69 5.44 11.94
N CYS A 482 7.86 6.07 10.77
CA CYS A 482 7.69 7.52 10.61
C CYS A 482 6.21 7.92 10.70
N SER A 483 5.32 7.26 9.94
CA SER A 483 3.87 7.46 10.04
C SER A 483 3.35 7.21 11.47
N VAL A 484 3.79 6.11 12.11
CA VAL A 484 3.41 5.82 13.50
C VAL A 484 3.91 6.90 14.47
N ALA A 485 5.12 7.44 14.27
CA ALA A 485 5.65 8.54 15.08
C ALA A 485 4.77 9.79 14.94
N SER A 486 4.42 10.20 13.72
CA SER A 486 3.56 11.36 13.44
C SER A 486 2.18 11.21 14.08
N ILE A 487 1.55 10.04 13.98
CA ILE A 487 0.25 9.75 14.63
C ILE A 487 0.38 9.84 16.16
N LEU A 488 1.45 9.27 16.72
CA LEU A 488 1.69 9.32 18.17
C LEU A 488 2.05 10.72 18.66
N GLN A 489 2.72 11.55 17.85
CA GLN A 489 3.02 12.93 18.17
C GLN A 489 1.73 13.73 18.40
N GLN A 490 0.78 13.60 17.46
CA GLN A 490 -0.52 14.25 17.54
C GLN A 490 -1.36 13.68 18.68
N ARG A 491 -1.35 12.36 18.88
CA ARG A 491 -2.18 11.70 19.90
C ARG A 491 -1.69 11.92 21.33
N CYS A 492 -0.37 11.85 21.53
CA CYS A 492 0.25 11.99 22.85
C CYS A 492 0.53 13.46 23.20
N GLN A 493 0.45 14.37 22.22
CA GLN A 493 0.83 15.78 22.36
C GLN A 493 2.25 15.91 22.96
N ALA A 494 3.16 15.07 22.46
CA ALA A 494 4.52 14.92 22.97
C ALA A 494 5.49 14.72 21.81
N SER A 495 6.75 15.13 22.01
CA SER A 495 7.79 14.92 21.00
C SER A 495 8.02 13.43 20.74
N THR A 496 8.08 13.07 19.45
CA THR A 496 8.39 11.74 18.96
C THR A 496 9.61 11.80 18.05
N THR A 497 10.48 10.81 18.15
CA THR A 497 11.66 10.69 17.28
C THR A 497 11.83 9.26 16.79
N VAL A 498 12.25 9.11 15.54
CA VAL A 498 12.61 7.81 14.95
C VAL A 498 14.12 7.68 15.00
N THR A 499 14.62 6.56 15.51
CA THR A 499 16.06 6.30 15.64
C THR A 499 16.37 4.88 15.22
N PRO A 500 17.61 4.57 14.79
CA PRO A 500 18.03 3.19 14.57
C PRO A 500 17.88 2.37 15.86
N ALA A 501 17.29 1.18 15.75
CA ALA A 501 17.16 0.25 16.87
C ALA A 501 18.48 -0.52 17.08
N PRO A 502 18.89 -0.75 18.34
CA PRO A 502 20.10 -1.50 18.63
C PRO A 502 19.91 -3.00 18.36
N GLY A 503 20.86 -3.62 17.67
CA GLY A 503 20.97 -5.07 17.52
C GLY A 503 20.52 -5.67 16.18
N ALA A 504 19.82 -4.91 15.33
CA ALA A 504 19.46 -5.35 13.98
C ALA A 504 19.85 -4.28 12.94
N LYS A 505 20.30 -4.76 11.77
CA LYS A 505 20.71 -3.90 10.65
C LYS A 505 19.45 -3.29 10.02
N ASP A 506 19.45 -1.97 9.86
CA ASP A 506 18.38 -1.16 9.25
C ASP A 506 17.01 -1.19 9.93
N SER A 507 16.89 -1.73 11.15
CA SER A 507 15.64 -1.65 11.92
C SER A 507 15.50 -0.31 12.64
N LEU A 508 14.31 0.29 12.61
CA LEU A 508 14.00 1.53 13.30
C LEU A 508 13.21 1.31 14.60
N GLN A 509 13.34 2.25 15.54
CA GLN A 509 12.55 2.33 16.75
C GLN A 509 11.97 3.74 16.91
N VAL A 510 10.72 3.81 17.40
CA VAL A 510 10.03 5.06 17.70
C VAL A 510 10.20 5.37 19.18
N GLN A 511 10.59 6.59 19.50
CA GLN A 511 10.73 7.09 20.87
C GLN A 511 9.72 8.21 21.11
N ILE A 512 9.01 8.15 22.23
CA ILE A 512 8.01 9.13 22.61
C ILE A 512 8.33 9.67 24.00
N GLN A 513 8.32 10.99 24.16
CA GLN A 513 8.57 11.61 25.46
C GLN A 513 7.44 11.31 26.46
N GLY A 514 7.82 10.90 27.67
CA GLY A 514 6.89 10.51 28.73
C GLY A 514 6.55 9.02 28.74
N ASN A 515 5.61 8.63 29.62
CA ASN A 515 5.05 7.27 29.66
C ASN A 515 3.73 7.25 28.89
N GLN A 516 3.78 6.78 27.64
CA GLN A 516 2.65 6.83 26.68
C GLN A 516 2.09 5.44 26.32
N VAL A 517 2.39 4.43 27.13
CA VAL A 517 2.00 3.02 26.86
C VAL A 517 0.47 2.86 26.72
N HIS A 518 -0.34 3.66 27.42
CA HIS A 518 -1.80 3.64 27.27
C HIS A 518 -2.26 4.09 25.87
N HIS A 519 -1.66 5.16 25.33
CA HIS A 519 -1.97 5.66 23.99
C HIS A 519 -1.53 4.66 22.91
N LEU A 520 -0.37 4.00 23.11
CA LEU A 520 0.09 2.91 22.25
C LEU A 520 -0.85 1.71 22.30
N SER A 521 -1.32 1.31 23.49
CA SER A 521 -2.30 0.23 23.63
C SER A 521 -3.55 0.52 22.81
N ARG A 522 -4.01 1.78 22.84
CA ARG A 522 -5.19 2.22 22.09
C ARG A 522 -4.95 2.19 20.58
N LEU A 523 -3.83 2.73 20.13
CA LEU A 523 -3.44 2.75 18.72
C LEU A 523 -3.31 1.32 18.15
N LEU A 524 -2.55 0.45 18.82
CA LEU A 524 -2.27 -0.90 18.32
C LEU A 524 -3.49 -1.84 18.41
N LEU A 525 -4.29 -1.77 19.48
CA LEU A 525 -5.42 -2.69 19.70
C LEU A 525 -6.74 -2.19 19.08
N GLU A 526 -7.04 -0.89 19.11
CA GLU A 526 -8.33 -0.36 18.63
C GLU A 526 -8.26 0.04 17.16
N GLU A 527 -7.24 0.82 16.78
CA GLU A 527 -7.11 1.35 15.41
C GLU A 527 -6.47 0.33 14.48
N TYR A 528 -5.31 -0.20 14.83
CA TYR A 528 -4.63 -1.22 14.02
C TYR A 528 -5.15 -2.65 14.23
N ARG A 529 -6.00 -2.86 15.25
CA ARG A 529 -6.65 -4.16 15.54
C ARG A 529 -5.67 -5.33 15.61
N LEU A 530 -4.46 -5.09 16.09
CA LEU A 530 -3.45 -6.13 16.23
C LEU A 530 -3.78 -7.07 17.41
N PRO A 531 -3.64 -8.39 17.24
CA PRO A 531 -3.85 -9.33 18.35
C PRO A 531 -2.89 -9.06 19.52
N ARG A 532 -3.42 -9.04 20.74
CA ARG A 532 -2.63 -8.78 21.96
C ARG A 532 -1.43 -9.71 22.16
N LYS A 533 -1.46 -10.92 21.61
CA LYS A 533 -0.34 -11.88 21.62
C LYS A 533 0.94 -11.36 20.95
N TYR A 534 0.81 -10.38 20.06
CA TYR A 534 1.92 -9.80 19.30
C TYR A 534 2.44 -8.49 19.88
N ILE A 535 2.00 -8.09 21.09
CA ILE A 535 2.40 -6.85 21.73
C ILE A 535 2.90 -7.16 23.14
N GLN A 536 4.13 -6.72 23.45
CA GLN A 536 4.76 -6.85 24.76
C GLN A 536 4.94 -5.49 25.43
N GLY A 537 4.91 -5.45 26.76
CA GLY A 537 5.16 -4.23 27.53
C GLY A 537 3.92 -3.40 27.88
N LEU A 538 2.72 -3.84 27.48
CA LEU A 538 1.46 -3.17 27.81
C LEU A 538 1.18 -3.14 29.33
N GLU A 539 1.75 -4.08 30.09
CA GLU A 539 1.64 -4.13 31.55
C GLU A 539 2.34 -2.96 32.27
N LYS A 540 3.24 -2.26 31.57
CA LYS A 540 3.96 -1.08 32.09
C LYS A 540 3.16 0.21 31.96
N ALA A 541 1.91 0.11 31.49
CA ALA A 541 1.00 1.25 31.37
C ALA A 541 0.75 1.91 32.73
N PRO A 542 0.64 3.26 32.76
CA PRO A 542 0.21 3.95 33.96
C PRO A 542 -1.20 3.46 34.33
N LYS A 543 -1.35 2.94 35.55
CA LYS A 543 -2.66 2.46 36.02
C LYS A 543 -3.66 3.60 35.96
N PRO A 544 -4.90 3.39 35.47
CA PRO A 544 -5.94 4.39 35.58
C PRO A 544 -6.08 4.72 37.07
N ALA A 545 -5.98 6.02 37.41
CA ALA A 545 -6.22 6.45 38.77
C ALA A 545 -7.62 5.95 39.15
N LYS A 546 -7.69 5.03 40.13
CA LYS A 546 -8.98 4.67 40.74
C LYS A 546 -9.57 5.97 41.24
N LYS A 547 -10.64 6.45 40.59
CA LYS A 547 -11.47 7.51 41.15
C LYS A 547 -11.93 7.00 42.52
N LYS A 548 -11.40 7.61 43.57
CA LYS A 548 -11.87 7.39 44.94
C LYS A 548 -13.25 7.99 45.09
#